data_AF-A0A4V1XC99-F1
#
_entry.id   AF-A0A4V1XC99-F1
#
_cell.length_a   1.000
_cell.length_b   1.000
_cell.length_c   1.000
_cell.angle_alpha   90.00
_cell.angle_beta   90.00
_cell.angle_gamma   90.00
#
_symmetry.space_group_name_H-M   'P 1'
#
loop_
_entity.id
_entity.type
_entity.pdbx_description
1 polymer ?
#
loop_
_entity_poly.entity_id
_entity_poly.type
_entity_poly.pdbx_seq_one_letter_code
_entity_poly.pdbx_strand_id
1 'polypeptide(L)'
;MCVPEPCGAVSPLHGGFPTGTVTSKACRPSFYETCCSKKHRFKRPGTGFSPGAPYPSPSPSGHGPEADFVLPESRERRLWELRLFHNQQTEMIQVFPTPQSNAILRLWSHVMPGMALRDGGALLHIILANSALNMWHKSTSQDEREQLMALQTHYLTLCFQEQRREVANLSSKNADYVCFTSLKIVSHSVALVQTLSLEPWEPPLQWLHMGRGADEIFRRAADLVNPEDGNQIITFLQSPPALPEEDTTSYDRSRLEWLLDHPAGRDSVEARGDHELDDAEVRYAYEKAISYTCSVHGAIQRAEPVFSIVRRLAAFSVFVPTGFTQLLAEKRPRAMVILAHFMALWLDYEHIWLIGKGGERQIRGILMNLPSEWHSPTPKPPKRKAATTTSEAPKERQSKLAKEHNISAGQEREIKEAFALFAEPMEGEKDGVIPTGDVRRAMVALGIPPTKSELQEFVSILDPDEEGFACYEPFVAICALKLHAKEDEDEEDDGETHRREVDEAFRLFTGGGGGGEGDADQLTLAHLKRVAMTLKQDVDEALLRDMILEANGGAGVGRGVSRAEFDEVMRRAGAWK
;
A
#
# COMPACT_ATOMS: atom_id res chain seq x y z
N MET A 1 53.19 2.53 17.11
CA MET A 1 53.56 1.71 15.94
C MET A 1 52.83 2.30 14.74
N CYS A 2 53.56 2.52 13.68
CA CYS A 2 53.21 3.35 12.52
C CYS A 2 53.07 2.45 11.28
N VAL A 3 52.47 3.01 10.21
CA VAL A 3 52.60 2.63 8.78
C VAL A 3 51.59 1.57 8.26
N PRO A 4 51.03 1.66 7.01
CA PRO A 4 50.76 2.81 6.11
C PRO A 4 49.45 2.76 5.27
N GLU A 5 49.12 3.89 4.62
CA GLU A 5 48.31 4.01 3.38
C GLU A 5 49.12 3.64 2.11
N PRO A 6 48.48 3.31 0.97
CA PRO A 6 49.11 3.37 -0.34
C PRO A 6 48.59 4.54 -1.18
N CYS A 7 49.50 5.47 -1.51
CA CYS A 7 49.37 6.36 -2.67
C CYS A 7 49.91 5.66 -3.92
N GLY A 8 49.19 5.78 -5.04
CA GLY A 8 49.68 5.45 -6.38
C GLY A 8 49.20 6.52 -7.36
N ALA A 9 50.09 7.45 -7.72
CA ALA A 9 49.87 8.48 -8.72
C ALA A 9 50.36 8.02 -10.09
N VAL A 10 49.58 8.28 -11.14
CA VAL A 10 50.04 8.31 -12.55
C VAL A 10 49.48 9.58 -13.19
N SER A 11 50.36 10.34 -13.83
CA SER A 11 50.13 11.68 -14.41
C SER A 11 49.53 11.64 -15.83
N PRO A 12 49.03 12.80 -16.36
CA PRO A 12 47.99 12.86 -17.38
C PRO A 12 48.50 13.09 -18.81
N LEU A 13 47.74 12.65 -19.81
CA LEU A 13 47.91 13.01 -21.22
C LEU A 13 46.95 14.16 -21.60
N HIS A 14 47.54 15.18 -22.21
CA HIS A 14 46.91 16.38 -22.76
C HIS A 14 46.06 16.07 -24.00
N GLY A 15 44.88 16.69 -24.06
CA GLY A 15 44.09 16.90 -25.28
C GLY A 15 43.15 18.08 -25.06
N GLY A 16 43.58 19.28 -25.45
CA GLY A 16 42.79 20.51 -25.31
C GLY A 16 41.89 20.77 -26.52
N PHE A 17 40.80 21.51 -26.30
CA PHE A 17 40.14 22.53 -27.15
C PHE A 17 38.80 22.95 -26.48
N PRO A 18 38.24 24.13 -26.76
CA PRO A 18 38.61 25.45 -26.25
C PRO A 18 37.60 26.02 -25.24
N THR A 19 38.07 26.89 -24.36
CA THR A 19 37.31 27.67 -23.38
C THR A 19 36.46 28.76 -24.05
N GLY A 20 35.16 28.52 -24.18
CA GLY A 20 34.15 29.55 -24.40
C GLY A 20 33.67 30.11 -23.06
N THR A 21 34.09 31.33 -22.73
CA THR A 21 33.58 32.09 -21.59
C THR A 21 32.15 32.55 -21.89
N VAL A 22 31.15 31.85 -21.34
CA VAL A 22 29.79 32.39 -21.21
C VAL A 22 29.62 32.83 -19.77
N THR A 23 29.68 34.14 -19.55
CA THR A 23 29.25 34.79 -18.32
C THR A 23 27.72 34.61 -18.18
N SER A 24 27.30 33.50 -17.59
CA SER A 24 25.92 33.31 -17.14
C SER A 24 25.74 34.10 -15.85
N LYS A 25 25.04 35.23 -15.94
CA LYS A 25 24.51 35.95 -14.78
C LYS A 25 23.73 34.94 -13.93
N ALA A 26 24.08 34.84 -12.65
CA ALA A 26 23.34 34.07 -11.67
C ALA A 26 21.86 34.52 -11.67
N CYS A 27 21.01 33.73 -12.31
CA CYS A 27 19.58 33.93 -12.31
C CYS A 27 19.06 33.37 -10.99
N ARG A 28 18.78 34.27 -10.03
CA ARG A 28 18.05 33.95 -8.80
C ARG A 28 16.64 33.47 -9.19
N PRO A 29 16.18 32.28 -8.76
CA PRO A 29 14.76 31.95 -8.85
C PRO A 29 14.01 32.67 -7.73
N SER A 30 13.01 33.48 -8.11
CA SER A 30 12.08 34.15 -7.20
C SER A 30 11.04 33.14 -6.69
N PHE A 31 11.20 32.66 -5.46
CA PHE A 31 10.17 31.92 -4.73
C PHE A 31 9.19 32.86 -3.99
N TYR A 32 9.46 34.17 -3.90
CA TYR A 32 8.73 35.09 -3.03
C TYR A 32 8.32 36.46 -3.63
N GLU A 33 8.71 36.85 -4.85
CA GLU A 33 8.30 38.17 -5.38
C GLU A 33 6.83 38.23 -5.83
N THR A 34 6.19 37.09 -6.11
CA THR A 34 4.80 37.08 -6.62
C THR A 34 3.74 37.28 -5.52
N CYS A 35 4.09 37.14 -4.23
CA CYS A 35 3.13 37.33 -3.13
C CYS A 35 2.97 38.78 -2.64
N CYS A 36 3.79 39.72 -3.10
CA CYS A 36 3.72 41.12 -2.60
C CYS A 36 3.10 42.15 -3.54
N SER A 37 2.61 41.77 -4.72
CA SER A 37 1.95 42.77 -5.58
C SER A 37 0.87 42.18 -6.48
N LYS A 38 -0.32 41.97 -5.90
CA LYS A 38 -1.61 42.39 -6.46
C LYS A 38 -2.73 42.04 -5.48
N LYS A 39 -3.33 43.06 -4.88
CA LYS A 39 -4.60 42.97 -4.17
C LYS A 39 -5.70 42.55 -5.15
N HIS A 40 -5.90 41.26 -5.35
CA HIS A 40 -7.15 40.74 -5.90
C HIS A 40 -7.93 40.03 -4.81
N ARG A 41 -8.83 40.80 -4.21
CA ARG A 41 -9.94 40.33 -3.38
C ARG A 41 -10.84 39.45 -4.26
N PHE A 42 -10.57 38.15 -4.30
CA PHE A 42 -11.44 37.22 -5.01
C PHE A 42 -12.72 36.97 -4.23
N LYS A 43 -13.85 37.25 -4.89
CA LYS A 43 -15.19 36.91 -4.45
C LYS A 43 -15.36 35.39 -4.49
N ARG A 44 -15.95 34.83 -3.43
CA ARG A 44 -16.47 33.45 -3.40
C ARG A 44 -17.47 33.25 -4.55
N PRO A 45 -17.36 32.19 -5.37
CA PRO A 45 -18.53 31.57 -5.98
C PRO A 45 -19.31 30.87 -4.87
N GLY A 46 -20.61 31.15 -4.76
CA GLY A 46 -21.47 30.58 -3.73
C GLY A 46 -21.63 29.07 -3.93
N THR A 47 -21.03 28.27 -3.04
CA THR A 47 -21.36 26.85 -2.87
C THR A 47 -22.73 26.75 -2.21
N GLY A 48 -23.79 26.82 -3.01
CA GLY A 48 -25.15 26.58 -2.57
C GLY A 48 -25.48 25.10 -2.53
N PHE A 49 -24.76 24.30 -1.74
CA PHE A 49 -25.12 22.90 -1.48
C PHE A 49 -24.79 22.52 -0.04
N SER A 50 -25.82 22.07 0.68
CA SER A 50 -25.72 21.58 2.06
C SER A 50 -24.72 20.43 2.15
N PRO A 51 -23.94 20.35 3.25
CA PRO A 51 -23.08 19.19 3.48
C PRO A 51 -23.95 17.95 3.69
N GLY A 52 -23.93 17.05 2.71
CA GLY A 52 -24.38 15.67 2.87
C GLY A 52 -23.56 14.99 3.97
N ALA A 53 -24.23 14.11 4.71
CA ALA A 53 -23.80 13.57 6.00
C ALA A 53 -22.34 13.07 6.04
N PRO A 54 -21.60 13.32 7.14
CA PRO A 54 -20.32 12.66 7.39
C PRO A 54 -20.53 11.15 7.48
N TYR A 55 -19.69 10.37 6.80
CA TYR A 55 -19.46 8.96 7.14
C TYR A 55 -19.22 8.82 8.65
N PRO A 56 -19.60 7.69 9.26
CA PRO A 56 -19.66 7.56 10.71
C PRO A 56 -18.26 7.77 11.28
N SER A 57 -18.05 8.96 11.83
CA SER A 57 -17.20 9.11 13.00
C SER A 57 -17.71 8.09 14.03
N PRO A 58 -16.85 7.45 14.82
CA PRO A 58 -17.33 6.72 15.99
C PRO A 58 -18.25 7.68 16.74
N SER A 59 -19.54 7.34 16.78
CA SER A 59 -20.54 8.25 17.33
C SER A 59 -20.17 8.49 18.79
N PRO A 60 -20.05 9.75 19.26
CA PRO A 60 -19.98 10.06 20.67
C PRO A 60 -21.41 9.99 21.22
N SER A 61 -22.02 8.80 21.19
CA SER A 61 -23.20 8.54 22.00
C SER A 61 -22.73 8.25 23.42
N GLY A 62 -22.35 9.33 24.08
CA GLY A 62 -21.85 9.33 25.44
C GLY A 62 -21.40 10.75 25.76
N HIS A 63 -22.27 11.54 26.37
CA HIS A 63 -21.81 12.63 27.22
C HIS A 63 -21.08 12.01 28.43
N GLY A 64 -19.86 11.52 28.19
CA GLY A 64 -18.86 11.24 29.21
C GLY A 64 -17.89 12.42 29.27
N PRO A 65 -17.35 12.78 30.44
CA PRO A 65 -16.39 13.86 30.57
C PRO A 65 -15.12 13.49 29.77
N GLU A 66 -14.35 14.48 29.32
CA GLU A 66 -13.06 14.35 28.58
C GLU A 66 -11.99 13.43 29.26
N ALA A 67 -12.30 12.80 30.39
CA ALA A 67 -11.44 11.96 31.21
C ALA A 67 -11.23 10.53 30.67
N ASP A 68 -12.05 10.01 29.75
CA ASP A 68 -12.01 8.60 29.34
C ASP A 68 -10.95 8.25 28.27
N PHE A 69 -10.24 9.25 27.73
CA PHE A 69 -9.26 9.06 26.64
C PHE A 69 -7.79 9.17 27.07
N VAL A 70 -7.49 9.37 28.35
CA VAL A 70 -6.10 9.44 28.83
C VAL A 70 -5.67 8.08 29.35
N LEU A 71 -4.69 7.44 28.70
CA LEU A 71 -4.10 6.21 29.22
C LEU A 71 -3.55 6.48 30.64
N PRO A 72 -4.02 5.73 31.66
CA PRO A 72 -3.52 5.89 33.02
C PRO A 72 -2.01 5.78 33.05
N GLU A 73 -1.38 6.68 33.78
CA GLU A 73 0.06 6.65 33.97
C GLU A 73 0.45 5.32 34.64
N SER A 74 1.24 4.50 33.94
CA SER A 74 1.65 3.18 34.41
C SER A 74 3.10 2.89 34.06
N ARG A 75 3.70 1.92 34.76
CA ARG A 75 5.06 1.45 34.41
C ARG A 75 5.09 0.88 32.99
N GLU A 76 4.05 0.14 32.62
CA GLU A 76 3.93 -0.49 31.31
C GLU A 76 3.82 0.55 30.20
N ARG A 77 2.94 1.55 30.36
CA ARG A 77 2.80 2.66 29.41
C ARG A 77 4.13 3.37 29.16
N ARG A 78 4.87 3.73 30.22
CA ARG A 78 6.18 4.38 30.09
C ARG A 78 7.20 3.52 29.35
N LEU A 79 7.21 2.21 29.61
CA LEU A 79 8.10 1.29 28.90
C LEU A 79 7.75 1.21 27.42
N TRP A 80 6.46 1.19 27.07
CA TRP A 80 6.00 1.27 25.69
C TRP A 80 6.40 2.58 25.02
N GLU A 81 6.12 3.73 25.64
CA GLU A 81 6.51 5.05 25.10
C GLU A 81 8.03 5.14 24.88
N LEU A 82 8.84 4.66 25.83
CA LEU A 82 10.30 4.60 25.69
C LEU A 82 10.73 3.68 24.55
N ARG A 83 10.10 2.50 24.41
CA ARG A 83 10.40 1.55 23.33
C ARG A 83 10.04 2.13 21.96
N LEU A 84 8.88 2.76 21.84
CA LEU A 84 8.41 3.44 20.64
C LEU A 84 9.33 4.61 20.27
N PHE A 85 9.67 5.46 21.23
CA PHE A 85 10.58 6.58 20.96
C PHE A 85 11.99 6.09 20.61
N HIS A 86 12.48 5.04 21.27
CA HIS A 86 13.74 4.39 20.94
C HIS A 86 13.74 3.90 19.48
N ASN A 87 12.71 3.16 19.05
CA ASN A 87 12.58 2.72 17.65
C ASN A 87 12.55 3.89 16.66
N GLN A 88 11.89 5.01 17.00
CA GLN A 88 11.95 6.22 16.17
C GLN A 88 13.39 6.74 16.02
N GLN A 89 14.19 6.69 17.09
CA GLN A 89 15.57 7.20 17.12
C GLN A 89 16.63 6.22 16.62
N THR A 90 16.32 4.93 16.45
CA THR A 90 17.30 3.95 15.96
C THR A 90 16.99 3.46 14.56
N GLU A 91 15.71 3.25 14.26
CA GLU A 91 15.26 2.58 13.03
C GLU A 91 14.58 3.54 12.05
N MET A 92 14.01 4.65 12.53
CA MET A 92 13.16 5.54 11.72
C MET A 92 13.67 6.98 11.60
N ILE A 93 14.97 7.19 11.85
CA ILE A 93 15.60 8.51 11.73
C ILE A 93 15.54 9.04 10.29
N GLN A 94 15.67 8.13 9.33
CA GLN A 94 15.64 8.45 7.90
C GLN A 94 14.30 8.04 7.32
N VAL A 95 13.44 9.03 7.04
CA VAL A 95 12.13 8.79 6.40
C VAL A 95 12.29 8.35 4.95
N PHE A 96 13.36 8.83 4.28
CA PHE A 96 13.70 8.45 2.91
C PHE A 96 14.95 7.55 2.91
N PRO A 97 15.04 6.54 2.01
CA PRO A 97 16.17 5.59 2.00
C PRO A 97 17.52 6.23 1.74
N THR A 98 17.54 7.40 1.09
CA THR A 98 18.75 8.16 0.80
C THR A 98 18.66 9.52 1.48
N PRO A 99 19.71 9.97 2.20
CA PRO A 99 19.73 11.29 2.78
C PRO A 99 19.66 12.35 1.68
N GLN A 100 18.59 13.13 1.70
CA GLN A 100 18.42 14.24 0.77
C GLN A 100 19.50 15.31 0.95
N SER A 101 19.73 15.71 2.20
CA SER A 101 20.79 16.64 2.60
C SER A 101 21.02 16.53 4.11
N ASN A 102 22.19 16.98 4.58
CA ASN A 102 22.49 17.02 6.01
C ASN A 102 21.50 17.90 6.79
N ALA A 103 20.97 18.96 6.16
CA ALA A 103 19.98 19.82 6.78
C ALA A 103 18.66 19.08 7.02
N ILE A 104 18.15 18.38 6.01
CA ILE A 104 16.92 17.58 6.14
C ILE A 104 17.11 16.43 7.12
N LEU A 105 18.25 15.73 7.06
CA LEU A 105 18.57 14.68 8.01
C LEU A 105 18.52 15.22 9.45
N ARG A 106 19.12 16.40 9.71
CA ARG A 106 19.08 17.06 11.03
C ARG A 106 17.65 17.38 11.49
N LEU A 107 16.77 17.81 10.58
CA LEU A 107 15.37 18.09 10.91
C LEU A 107 14.69 16.84 11.51
N TRP A 108 14.80 15.71 10.82
CA TRP A 108 14.17 14.46 11.24
C TRP A 108 14.83 13.82 12.47
N SER A 109 16.16 13.90 12.55
CA SER A 109 16.96 13.20 13.56
C SER A 109 17.11 13.95 14.88
N HIS A 110 17.11 15.28 14.87
CA HIS A 110 17.41 16.08 16.06
C HIS A 110 16.32 17.10 16.36
N VAL A 111 15.88 17.85 15.35
CA VAL A 111 14.97 18.99 15.56
C VAL A 111 13.57 18.53 15.95
N MET A 112 12.93 17.68 15.13
CA MET A 112 11.58 17.17 15.43
C MET A 112 11.53 16.38 16.75
N PRO A 113 12.44 15.42 17.02
CA PRO A 113 12.42 14.71 18.30
C PRO A 113 12.70 15.62 19.49
N GLY A 114 13.62 16.58 19.36
CA GLY A 114 13.92 17.55 20.41
C GLY A 114 12.73 18.45 20.73
N MET A 115 11.99 18.92 19.72
CA MET A 115 10.76 19.68 19.93
C MET A 115 9.67 18.82 20.58
N ALA A 116 9.50 17.59 20.11
CA ALA A 116 8.50 16.66 20.65
C ALA A 116 8.71 16.38 22.14
N LEU A 117 9.96 16.19 22.58
CA LEU A 117 10.29 15.95 23.99
C LEU A 117 10.20 17.21 24.85
N ARG A 118 10.48 18.39 24.28
CA ARG A 118 10.46 19.67 25.02
C ARG A 118 9.03 20.16 25.25
N ASP A 119 8.25 20.23 24.18
CA ASP A 119 6.94 20.87 24.19
C ASP A 119 5.84 19.86 24.55
N GLY A 120 6.14 18.56 24.47
CA GLY A 120 5.15 17.49 24.57
C GLY A 120 4.12 17.58 23.43
N GLY A 121 3.02 16.86 23.56
CA GLY A 121 1.83 17.07 22.74
C GLY A 121 1.80 16.37 21.37
N ALA A 122 1.14 17.00 20.39
CA ALA A 122 0.74 16.37 19.14
C ALA A 122 1.91 15.77 18.34
N LEU A 123 3.04 16.46 18.30
CA LEU A 123 4.25 16.00 17.61
C LEU A 123 4.82 14.73 18.24
N LEU A 124 4.82 14.64 19.57
CA LEU A 124 5.25 13.43 20.28
C LEU A 124 4.28 12.29 20.00
N HIS A 125 2.98 12.55 20.11
CA HIS A 125 1.94 11.55 19.86
C HIS A 125 2.03 10.95 18.45
N ILE A 126 2.21 11.77 17.40
CA ILE A 126 2.36 11.23 16.04
C ILE A 126 3.68 10.46 15.84
N ILE A 127 4.76 10.87 16.51
CA ILE A 127 6.02 10.13 16.51
C ILE A 127 5.83 8.74 17.11
N LEU A 128 5.13 8.65 18.26
CA LEU A 128 4.85 7.38 18.92
C LEU A 128 3.92 6.50 18.07
N ALA A 129 2.86 7.06 17.48
CA ALA A 129 1.94 6.34 16.60
C ALA A 129 2.65 5.77 15.37
N ASN A 130 3.49 6.59 14.72
CA ASN A 130 4.27 6.17 13.54
C ASN A 130 5.28 5.07 13.87
N SER A 131 5.90 5.16 15.06
CA SER A 131 6.79 4.11 15.55
C SER A 131 6.05 2.81 15.86
N ALA A 132 4.85 2.90 16.46
CA ALA A 132 4.03 1.73 16.74
C ALA A 132 3.62 1.01 15.46
N LEU A 133 3.24 1.75 14.41
CA LEU A 133 2.95 1.20 13.09
C LEU A 133 4.16 0.51 12.45
N ASN A 134 5.36 1.08 12.60
CA ASN A 134 6.59 0.47 12.08
C ASN A 134 6.92 -0.84 12.79
N MET A 135 6.83 -0.84 14.12
CA MET A 135 7.06 -2.04 14.91
C MET A 135 6.00 -3.11 14.62
N TRP A 136 4.76 -2.71 14.39
CA TRP A 136 3.67 -3.62 14.03
C TRP A 136 3.99 -4.41 12.76
N HIS A 137 4.54 -3.72 11.75
CA HIS A 137 4.95 -4.36 10.50
C HIS A 137 6.11 -5.35 10.71
N LYS A 138 7.05 -5.06 11.62
CA LYS A 138 8.20 -5.92 11.92
C LYS A 138 7.88 -7.07 12.88
N SER A 139 6.80 -6.96 13.66
CA SER A 139 6.45 -7.96 14.68
C SER A 139 5.88 -9.23 14.04
N THR A 140 6.35 -10.38 14.53
CA THR A 140 5.84 -11.72 14.19
C THR A 140 4.81 -12.24 15.19
N SER A 141 4.66 -11.58 16.34
CA SER A 141 3.71 -11.97 17.39
C SER A 141 2.38 -11.28 17.19
N GLN A 142 1.29 -12.06 17.14
CA GLN A 142 -0.06 -11.54 17.00
C GLN A 142 -0.47 -10.66 18.19
N ASP A 143 -0.17 -11.11 19.42
CA ASP A 143 -0.47 -10.34 20.64
C ASP A 143 0.24 -8.99 20.66
N GLU A 144 1.50 -8.95 20.22
CA GLU A 144 2.26 -7.71 20.14
C GLU A 144 1.71 -6.80 19.04
N ARG A 145 1.30 -7.36 17.90
CA ARG A 145 0.64 -6.61 16.83
C ARG A 145 -0.66 -5.96 17.31
N GLU A 146 -1.49 -6.68 18.05
CA GLU A 146 -2.73 -6.12 18.59
C GLU A 146 -2.44 -4.95 19.55
N GLN A 147 -1.46 -5.10 20.44
CA GLN A 147 -1.03 -4.03 21.36
C GLN A 147 -0.47 -2.82 20.61
N LEU A 148 0.39 -3.03 19.61
CA LEU A 148 0.98 -1.96 18.81
C LEU A 148 -0.06 -1.20 18.01
N MET A 149 -1.06 -1.90 17.44
CA MET A 149 -2.15 -1.25 16.72
C MET A 149 -3.05 -0.44 17.66
N ALA A 150 -3.31 -0.94 18.88
CA ALA A 150 -4.02 -0.20 19.92
C ALA A 150 -3.28 1.08 20.33
N LEU A 151 -1.96 0.99 20.56
CA LEU A 151 -1.10 2.14 20.87
C LEU A 151 -1.07 3.15 19.71
N GLN A 152 -0.94 2.65 18.47
CA GLN A 152 -0.96 3.46 17.27
C GLN A 152 -2.25 4.27 17.17
N THR A 153 -3.41 3.61 17.29
CA THR A 153 -4.73 4.24 17.19
C THR A 153 -4.94 5.26 18.31
N HIS A 154 -4.49 4.91 19.52
CA HIS A 154 -4.59 5.79 20.69
C HIS A 154 -3.79 7.08 20.51
N TYR A 155 -2.49 6.98 20.24
CA TYR A 155 -1.64 8.16 20.06
C TYR A 155 -2.01 8.96 18.82
N LEU A 156 -2.49 8.31 17.75
CA LEU A 156 -3.02 9.04 16.59
C LEU A 156 -4.24 9.89 16.97
N THR A 157 -5.12 9.37 17.82
CA THR A 157 -6.29 10.10 18.32
C THR A 157 -5.89 11.31 19.16
N LEU A 158 -4.96 11.13 20.12
CA LEU A 158 -4.43 12.23 20.93
C LEU A 158 -3.74 13.29 20.08
N CYS A 159 -2.95 12.87 19.10
CA CYS A 159 -2.32 13.76 18.13
C CYS A 159 -3.36 14.67 17.45
N PHE A 160 -4.46 14.13 16.92
CA PHE A 160 -5.47 14.94 16.25
C PHE A 160 -6.17 15.93 17.17
N GLN A 161 -6.47 15.53 18.40
CA GLN A 161 -7.12 16.40 19.39
C GLN A 161 -6.24 17.62 19.70
N GLU A 162 -4.96 17.38 19.94
CA GLU A 162 -4.00 18.45 20.29
C GLU A 162 -3.61 19.28 19.07
N GLN A 163 -3.35 18.67 17.92
CA GLN A 163 -3.04 19.38 16.68
C GLN A 163 -4.16 20.35 16.31
N ARG A 164 -5.44 19.98 16.53
CA ARG A 164 -6.58 20.88 16.33
C ARG A 164 -6.53 22.11 17.24
N ARG A 165 -6.09 21.96 18.49
CA ARG A 165 -5.94 23.06 19.45
C ARG A 165 -4.76 23.97 19.07
N GLU A 166 -3.65 23.39 18.63
CA GLU A 166 -2.46 24.14 18.20
C GLU A 166 -2.72 24.92 16.90
N VAL A 167 -3.41 24.32 15.92
CA VAL A 167 -3.80 24.98 14.67
C VAL A 167 -4.76 26.15 14.93
N ALA A 168 -5.64 26.05 15.94
CA ALA A 168 -6.52 27.15 16.31
C ALA A 168 -5.75 28.39 16.83
N ASN A 169 -4.55 28.19 17.36
CA ASN A 169 -3.65 29.23 17.88
C ASN A 169 -2.37 29.38 17.04
N LEU A 170 -2.46 29.09 15.72
CA LEU A 170 -1.32 29.15 14.82
C LEU A 170 -0.73 30.57 14.76
N SER A 171 0.59 30.67 14.98
CA SER A 171 1.38 31.90 14.99
C SER A 171 2.80 31.61 14.50
N SER A 172 3.60 32.65 14.25
CA SER A 172 5.02 32.47 13.86
C SER A 172 5.84 31.69 14.89
N LYS A 173 5.42 31.71 16.17
CA LYS A 173 6.12 31.03 17.29
C LYS A 173 5.93 29.51 17.31
N ASN A 174 4.74 29.02 16.93
CA ASN A 174 4.42 27.58 16.93
C ASN A 174 4.27 27.00 15.51
N ALA A 175 4.47 27.80 14.46
CA ALA A 175 4.33 27.37 13.08
C ALA A 175 5.21 26.16 12.74
N ASP A 176 6.47 26.14 13.15
CA ASP A 176 7.35 24.98 12.95
C ASP A 176 6.75 23.71 13.56
N TYR A 177 6.35 23.78 14.83
CA TYR A 177 5.79 22.64 15.56
C TYR A 177 4.53 22.11 14.85
N VAL A 178 3.59 23.01 14.53
CA VAL A 178 2.33 22.65 13.86
C VAL A 178 2.59 22.04 12.49
N CYS A 179 3.47 22.64 11.68
CA CYS A 179 3.80 22.13 10.36
C CYS A 179 4.55 20.80 10.39
N PHE A 180 5.50 20.61 11.32
CA PHE A 180 6.20 19.32 11.45
C PHE A 180 5.26 18.22 11.94
N THR A 181 4.30 18.52 12.80
CA THR A 181 3.25 17.58 13.18
C THR A 181 2.41 17.19 11.96
N SER A 182 1.95 18.16 11.16
CA SER A 182 1.23 17.89 9.91
C SER A 182 2.05 17.04 8.94
N LEU A 183 3.34 17.34 8.78
CA LEU A 183 4.24 16.56 7.94
C LEU A 183 4.38 15.11 8.42
N LYS A 184 4.49 14.90 9.74
CA LYS A 184 4.52 13.56 10.33
C LYS A 184 3.18 12.82 10.20
N ILE A 185 2.05 13.52 10.30
CA ILE A 185 0.72 12.96 10.03
C ILE A 185 0.64 12.44 8.59
N VAL A 186 1.09 13.24 7.61
CA VAL A 186 1.13 12.81 6.20
C VAL A 186 2.02 11.58 6.04
N SER A 187 3.25 11.60 6.58
CA SER A 187 4.16 10.45 6.53
C SER A 187 3.53 9.19 7.13
N HIS A 188 2.90 9.30 8.30
CA HIS A 188 2.19 8.19 8.93
C HIS A 188 1.04 7.67 8.05
N SER A 189 0.27 8.58 7.45
CA SER A 189 -0.89 8.23 6.63
C SER A 189 -0.53 7.51 5.33
N VAL A 190 0.63 7.79 4.75
CA VAL A 190 1.19 7.04 3.61
C VAL A 190 1.49 5.61 4.04
N ALA A 191 2.15 5.44 5.19
CA ALA A 191 2.45 4.12 5.73
C ALA A 191 1.18 3.33 6.07
N LEU A 192 0.08 3.97 6.50
CA LEU A 192 -1.21 3.29 6.75
C LEU A 192 -1.83 2.66 5.50
N VAL A 193 -1.52 3.13 4.28
CA VAL A 193 -2.11 2.58 3.05
C VAL A 193 -1.83 1.08 2.92
N GLN A 194 -0.67 0.62 3.41
CA GLN A 194 -0.29 -0.78 3.38
C GLN A 194 -1.06 -1.67 4.38
N THR A 195 -1.77 -1.08 5.34
CA THR A 195 -2.55 -1.82 6.35
C THR A 195 -4.05 -1.87 6.06
N LEU A 196 -4.51 -1.24 4.98
CA LEU A 196 -5.93 -1.22 4.59
C LEU A 196 -6.40 -2.62 4.16
N SER A 197 -7.63 -2.99 4.52
CA SER A 197 -8.23 -4.27 4.15
C SER A 197 -8.48 -4.35 2.64
N LEU A 198 -8.37 -5.57 2.09
CA LEU A 198 -8.82 -5.88 0.73
C LEU A 198 -10.30 -6.29 0.70
N GLU A 199 -10.84 -6.74 1.83
CA GLU A 199 -12.21 -7.27 1.92
C GLU A 199 -12.90 -6.78 3.21
N PRO A 200 -13.95 -5.94 3.11
CA PRO A 200 -14.30 -5.15 1.92
C PRO A 200 -13.21 -4.11 1.62
N TRP A 201 -12.90 -3.91 0.33
CA TRP A 201 -11.97 -2.85 -0.07
C TRP A 201 -12.65 -1.47 0.00
N GLU A 202 -11.94 -0.53 0.61
CA GLU A 202 -12.25 0.88 0.61
C GLU A 202 -11.06 1.67 0.05
N PRO A 203 -11.30 2.73 -0.76
CA PRO A 203 -10.23 3.63 -1.20
C PRO A 203 -9.46 4.21 0.00
N PRO A 204 -8.20 4.62 -0.17
CA PRO A 204 -7.35 5.14 0.91
C PRO A 204 -7.72 6.59 1.28
N LEU A 205 -9.00 6.85 1.55
CA LEU A 205 -9.55 8.19 1.82
C LEU A 205 -8.91 8.84 3.05
N GLN A 206 -8.54 8.04 4.06
CA GLN A 206 -7.86 8.56 5.24
C GLN A 206 -6.53 9.25 4.88
N TRP A 207 -5.74 8.64 3.99
CA TRP A 207 -4.50 9.25 3.49
C TRP A 207 -4.77 10.53 2.70
N LEU A 208 -5.77 10.52 1.82
CA LEU A 208 -6.17 11.69 1.02
C LEU A 208 -6.65 12.85 1.90
N HIS A 209 -7.47 12.57 2.90
CA HIS A 209 -7.96 13.59 3.84
C HIS A 209 -6.86 14.15 4.74
N MET A 210 -5.94 13.30 5.23
CA MET A 210 -4.79 13.75 6.02
C MET A 210 -3.84 14.64 5.21
N GLY A 211 -3.59 14.29 3.93
CA GLY A 211 -2.81 15.13 3.02
C GLY A 211 -3.43 16.51 2.81
N ARG A 212 -4.73 16.57 2.55
CA ARG A 212 -5.45 17.84 2.42
C ARG A 212 -5.43 18.68 3.70
N GLY A 213 -5.56 18.04 4.86
CA GLY A 213 -5.44 18.72 6.15
C GLY A 213 -4.07 19.40 6.30
N ALA A 214 -3.00 18.73 5.87
CA ALA A 214 -1.66 19.30 5.87
C ALA A 214 -1.51 20.46 4.88
N ASP A 215 -2.06 20.36 3.66
CA ASP A 215 -2.07 21.45 2.68
C ASP A 215 -2.66 22.75 3.27
N GLU A 216 -3.84 22.67 3.89
CA GLU A 216 -4.51 23.82 4.51
C GLU A 216 -3.65 24.44 5.62
N ILE A 217 -2.98 23.60 6.42
CA ILE A 217 -2.09 24.06 7.49
C ILE A 217 -0.83 24.74 6.90
N PHE A 218 -0.21 24.16 5.88
CA PHE A 218 0.96 24.75 5.23
C PHE A 218 0.63 26.09 4.57
N ARG A 219 -0.52 26.21 3.89
CA ARG A 219 -0.97 27.47 3.30
C ARG A 219 -1.19 28.56 4.35
N ARG A 220 -1.80 28.23 5.49
CA ARG A 220 -1.97 29.20 6.60
C ARG A 220 -0.66 29.58 7.27
N ALA A 221 0.26 28.63 7.39
CA ALA A 221 1.58 28.88 7.96
C ALA A 221 2.49 29.68 7.01
N ALA A 222 2.29 29.59 5.69
CA ALA A 222 3.16 30.25 4.71
C ALA A 222 3.32 31.76 4.94
N ASP A 223 2.27 32.44 5.37
CA ASP A 223 2.29 33.89 5.67
C ASP A 223 2.94 34.23 7.04
N LEU A 224 3.14 33.23 7.90
CA LEU A 224 3.61 33.40 9.28
C LEU A 224 5.08 33.00 9.46
N VAL A 225 5.63 32.24 8.52
CA VAL A 225 6.94 31.61 8.63
C VAL A 225 7.96 32.47 7.89
N ASN A 226 9.01 32.92 8.59
CA ASN A 226 10.09 33.74 8.03
C ASN A 226 11.45 33.09 8.36
N PRO A 227 12.38 32.94 7.40
CA PRO A 227 13.73 32.44 7.69
C PRO A 227 14.47 33.27 8.74
N GLU A 228 14.19 34.58 8.80
CA GLU A 228 14.79 35.51 9.79
C GLU A 228 14.34 35.22 11.22
N ASP A 229 13.15 34.62 11.39
CA ASP A 229 12.59 34.22 12.69
C ASP A 229 13.13 32.86 13.17
N GLY A 230 14.06 32.27 12.42
CA GLY A 230 14.67 30.97 12.73
C GLY A 230 13.77 29.77 12.45
N ASN A 231 12.69 29.95 11.68
CA ASN A 231 11.80 28.85 11.34
C ASN A 231 12.48 27.81 10.44
N GLN A 232 12.45 26.55 10.87
CA GLN A 232 13.15 25.45 10.23
C GLN A 232 12.30 24.73 9.19
N ILE A 233 10.97 24.86 9.21
CA ILE A 233 10.08 24.22 8.23
C ILE A 233 10.37 24.66 6.79
N ILE A 234 10.80 25.91 6.59
CA ILE A 234 11.18 26.44 5.27
C ILE A 234 12.28 25.59 4.64
N THR A 235 13.22 25.12 5.44
CA THR A 235 14.30 24.23 4.96
C THR A 235 13.72 22.98 4.31
N PHE A 236 12.66 22.41 4.88
CA PHE A 236 11.97 21.27 4.27
C PHE A 236 11.19 21.67 3.01
N LEU A 237 10.40 22.74 3.08
CA LEU A 237 9.55 23.19 1.97
C LEU A 237 10.36 23.57 0.72
N GLN A 238 11.52 24.20 0.89
CA GLN A 238 12.41 24.59 -0.21
C GLN A 238 13.34 23.47 -0.69
N SER A 239 13.38 22.35 0.04
CA SER A 239 14.24 21.24 -0.35
C SER A 239 13.67 20.48 -1.55
N PRO A 240 14.51 19.90 -2.43
CA PRO A 240 14.05 19.14 -3.59
C PRO A 240 13.09 17.96 -3.27
N PRO A 241 12.27 17.51 -4.24
CA PRO A 241 11.99 18.20 -5.47
C PRO A 241 11.15 19.44 -5.19
N ALA A 242 11.25 20.43 -6.08
CA ALA A 242 10.19 21.41 -6.18
C ALA A 242 8.91 20.63 -6.52
N LEU A 243 7.98 20.59 -5.58
CA LEU A 243 6.68 19.99 -5.80
C LEU A 243 5.86 20.96 -6.67
N PRO A 244 5.02 20.45 -7.59
CA PRO A 244 4.34 21.28 -8.58
C PRO A 244 3.62 22.50 -7.98
N GLU A 245 3.68 23.63 -8.68
CA GLU A 245 2.78 24.76 -8.43
C GLU A 245 1.32 24.37 -8.70
N GLU A 246 0.37 25.18 -8.21
CA GLU A 246 -1.08 25.00 -8.41
C GLU A 246 -1.47 24.71 -9.88
N ASP A 247 -0.64 25.10 -10.85
CA ASP A 247 -0.86 24.85 -12.27
C ASP A 247 -0.18 23.60 -12.85
N THR A 248 -0.51 22.43 -12.29
CA THR A 248 -0.15 21.13 -12.87
C THR A 248 -0.75 20.85 -14.26
N THR A 249 -1.59 21.71 -14.85
CA THR A 249 -2.18 21.44 -16.18
C THR A 249 -1.17 21.51 -17.31
N SER A 250 0.02 22.07 -17.05
CA SER A 250 1.14 22.18 -17.99
C SER A 250 1.98 20.91 -18.13
N TYR A 251 1.79 19.90 -17.26
CA TYR A 251 2.51 18.64 -17.37
C TYR A 251 1.94 17.77 -18.50
N ASP A 252 2.81 16.97 -19.09
CA ASP A 252 2.43 15.95 -20.05
C ASP A 252 1.37 15.01 -19.44
N ARG A 253 0.23 14.89 -20.12
CA ARG A 253 -0.89 13.99 -19.78
C ARG A 253 -1.06 12.86 -20.78
N SER A 254 -0.28 12.85 -21.87
CA SER A 254 -0.51 12.04 -23.08
C SER A 254 -0.80 10.57 -22.76
N ARG A 255 0.01 9.96 -21.89
CA ARG A 255 -0.11 8.56 -21.48
C ARG A 255 -1.48 8.17 -20.89
N LEU A 256 -2.11 9.07 -20.14
CA LEU A 256 -3.37 8.79 -19.43
C LEU A 256 -4.51 9.68 -19.92
N GLU A 257 -4.33 10.39 -21.05
CA GLU A 257 -5.33 11.30 -21.59
C GLU A 257 -6.59 10.55 -22.05
N TRP A 258 -6.44 9.30 -22.46
CA TRP A 258 -7.55 8.41 -22.82
C TRP A 258 -8.56 8.21 -21.68
N LEU A 259 -8.15 8.39 -20.41
CA LEU A 259 -9.06 8.33 -19.25
C LEU A 259 -10.03 9.52 -19.19
N LEU A 260 -9.83 10.54 -20.01
CA LEU A 260 -10.74 11.67 -20.23
C LEU A 260 -11.70 11.44 -21.41
N ASP A 261 -11.67 10.24 -22.00
CA ASP A 261 -12.62 9.75 -22.98
C ASP A 261 -13.34 8.50 -22.44
N HIS A 262 -14.53 8.18 -22.95
CA HIS A 262 -15.24 6.97 -22.52
C HIS A 262 -14.52 5.70 -23.01
N PRO A 263 -14.32 4.66 -22.17
CA PRO A 263 -13.57 3.45 -22.55
C PRO A 263 -14.18 2.67 -23.73
N ALA A 264 -15.50 2.78 -23.94
CA ALA A 264 -16.16 2.23 -25.14
C ALA A 264 -15.96 3.06 -26.44
N GLY A 265 -15.20 4.15 -26.38
CA GLY A 265 -14.94 5.07 -27.49
C GLY A 265 -16.01 6.15 -27.65
N ARG A 266 -15.60 7.34 -28.15
CA ARG A 266 -16.39 8.59 -28.22
C ARG A 266 -17.75 8.46 -28.92
N ASP A 267 -17.88 7.54 -29.87
CA ASP A 267 -19.09 7.37 -30.69
C ASP A 267 -20.06 6.28 -30.18
N SER A 268 -19.68 5.54 -29.13
CA SER A 268 -20.48 4.45 -28.56
C SER A 268 -21.77 4.95 -27.89
N VAL A 269 -22.76 4.06 -27.74
CA VAL A 269 -24.03 4.39 -27.07
C VAL A 269 -23.80 4.68 -25.59
N GLU A 270 -22.88 3.93 -24.99
CA GLU A 270 -22.41 4.08 -23.63
C GLU A 270 -21.73 5.43 -23.43
N ALA A 271 -20.84 5.85 -24.34
CA ALA A 271 -20.21 7.17 -24.30
C ALA A 271 -21.20 8.33 -24.44
N ARG A 272 -22.30 8.15 -25.20
CA ARG A 272 -23.36 9.17 -25.33
C ARG A 272 -24.20 9.36 -24.07
N GLY A 273 -24.20 8.36 -23.18
CA GLY A 273 -24.89 8.43 -21.88
C GLY A 273 -23.97 8.84 -20.73
N ASP A 274 -22.67 8.93 -20.97
CA ASP A 274 -21.70 9.40 -19.98
C ASP A 274 -21.61 10.93 -20.01
N HIS A 275 -22.24 11.54 -19.03
CA HIS A 275 -22.24 12.99 -18.80
C HIS A 275 -21.35 13.38 -17.61
N GLU A 276 -20.54 12.46 -17.08
CA GLU A 276 -19.69 12.73 -15.90
C GLU A 276 -18.68 13.86 -16.20
N LEU A 277 -18.10 13.86 -17.40
CA LEU A 277 -17.11 14.84 -17.84
C LEU A 277 -17.71 16.15 -18.38
N ASP A 278 -19.05 16.26 -18.44
CA ASP A 278 -19.74 17.52 -18.79
C ASP A 278 -19.63 18.54 -17.64
N ASP A 279 -19.43 18.06 -16.40
CA ASP A 279 -19.11 18.91 -15.26
C ASP A 279 -17.62 19.33 -15.30
N ALA A 280 -17.41 20.64 -15.49
CA ALA A 280 -16.08 21.22 -15.58
C ALA A 280 -15.23 21.01 -14.31
N GLU A 281 -15.84 20.94 -13.12
CA GLU A 281 -15.12 20.71 -11.86
C GLU A 281 -14.67 19.24 -11.74
N VAL A 282 -15.51 18.30 -12.18
CA VAL A 282 -15.18 16.87 -12.25
C VAL A 282 -14.04 16.64 -13.24
N ARG A 283 -14.17 17.22 -14.44
CA ARG A 283 -13.13 17.16 -15.47
C ARG A 283 -11.81 17.72 -14.97
N TYR A 284 -11.84 18.90 -14.35
CA TYR A 284 -10.65 19.52 -13.75
C TYR A 284 -10.01 18.63 -12.68
N ALA A 285 -10.81 17.98 -11.83
CA ALA A 285 -10.30 17.07 -10.80
C ALA A 285 -9.52 15.89 -11.40
N TYR A 286 -10.04 15.29 -12.48
CA TYR A 286 -9.35 14.21 -13.19
C TYR A 286 -8.10 14.69 -13.93
N GLU A 287 -8.20 15.80 -14.67
CA GLU A 287 -7.05 16.38 -15.38
C GLU A 287 -5.87 16.65 -14.43
N LYS A 288 -6.14 17.18 -13.23
CA LYS A 288 -5.12 17.44 -12.21
C LYS A 288 -4.52 16.15 -11.64
N ALA A 289 -5.34 15.14 -11.33
CA ALA A 289 -4.85 13.85 -10.81
C ALA A 289 -4.00 13.09 -11.86
N ILE A 290 -4.45 13.11 -13.12
CA ILE A 290 -3.71 12.54 -14.26
C ILE A 290 -2.37 13.28 -14.46
N SER A 291 -2.39 14.61 -14.53
CA SER A 291 -1.18 15.42 -14.72
C SER A 291 -0.14 15.16 -13.64
N TYR A 292 -0.59 15.08 -12.38
CA TYR A 292 0.31 14.76 -11.27
C TYR A 292 0.90 13.37 -11.43
N THR A 293 0.08 12.37 -11.74
CA THR A 293 0.51 10.98 -11.94
C THR A 293 1.56 10.86 -13.06
N CYS A 294 1.30 11.49 -14.21
CA CYS A 294 2.25 11.53 -15.34
C CYS A 294 3.55 12.29 -14.99
N SER A 295 3.46 13.37 -14.21
CA SER A 295 4.65 14.10 -13.72
C SER A 295 5.55 13.21 -12.84
N VAL A 296 4.97 12.43 -11.93
CA VAL A 296 5.74 11.47 -11.12
C VAL A 296 6.34 10.37 -11.99
N HIS A 297 5.57 9.84 -12.94
CA HIS A 297 6.07 8.85 -13.89
C HIS A 297 7.26 9.37 -14.71
N GLY A 298 7.18 10.59 -15.24
CA GLY A 298 8.29 11.20 -15.96
C GLY A 298 9.52 11.42 -15.08
N ALA A 299 9.34 11.72 -13.79
CA ALA A 299 10.45 11.80 -12.83
C ALA A 299 11.14 10.44 -12.61
N ILE A 300 10.37 9.35 -12.60
CA ILE A 300 10.90 7.97 -12.54
C ILE A 300 11.68 7.65 -13.82
N GLN A 301 11.15 7.97 -15.00
CA GLN A 301 11.83 7.75 -16.29
C GLN A 301 13.15 8.52 -16.40
N ARG A 302 13.22 9.73 -15.84
CA ARG A 302 14.47 10.53 -15.75
C ARG A 302 15.44 10.03 -14.68
N ALA A 303 15.12 8.92 -13.99
CA ALA A 303 15.91 8.35 -12.90
C ALA A 303 16.25 9.39 -11.82
N GLU A 304 15.29 10.24 -11.44
CA GLU A 304 15.48 11.17 -10.35
C GLU A 304 15.75 10.43 -9.02
N PRO A 305 16.46 11.07 -8.05
CA PRO A 305 16.82 10.41 -6.81
C PRO A 305 15.63 9.81 -6.06
N VAL A 306 15.82 8.65 -5.42
CA VAL A 306 14.75 7.90 -4.73
C VAL A 306 13.98 8.74 -3.71
N PHE A 307 14.68 9.54 -2.89
CA PHE A 307 14.00 10.44 -1.94
C PHE A 307 13.02 11.40 -2.63
N SER A 308 13.37 11.83 -3.85
CA SER A 308 12.59 12.77 -4.65
C SER A 308 11.29 12.13 -5.13
N ILE A 309 11.38 10.89 -5.61
CA ILE A 309 10.21 10.12 -6.05
C ILE A 309 9.29 9.80 -4.87
N VAL A 310 9.84 9.25 -3.77
CA VAL A 310 9.04 8.90 -2.58
C VAL A 310 8.32 10.11 -2.01
N ARG A 311 8.97 11.29 -2.00
CA ARG A 311 8.32 12.52 -1.58
C ARG A 311 7.16 12.92 -2.49
N ARG A 312 7.28 12.74 -3.82
CA ARG A 312 6.17 12.98 -4.75
C ARG A 312 5.04 11.97 -4.57
N LEU A 313 5.34 10.70 -4.32
CA LEU A 313 4.33 9.68 -4.03
C LEU A 313 3.53 10.05 -2.78
N ALA A 314 4.22 10.41 -1.70
CA ALA A 314 3.59 10.84 -0.45
C ALA A 314 2.74 12.11 -0.62
N ALA A 315 3.19 13.06 -1.44
CA ALA A 315 2.55 14.35 -1.61
C ALA A 315 1.32 14.34 -2.54
N PHE A 316 1.00 13.23 -3.21
CA PHE A 316 -0.21 13.12 -4.02
C PHE A 316 -1.48 13.51 -3.24
N SER A 317 -1.61 13.07 -1.98
CA SER A 317 -2.74 13.42 -1.11
C SER A 317 -2.83 14.90 -0.73
N VAL A 318 -1.73 15.64 -0.87
CA VAL A 318 -1.65 17.08 -0.57
C VAL A 318 -2.13 17.89 -1.78
N PHE A 319 -1.78 17.46 -3.00
CA PHE A 319 -2.03 18.22 -4.22
C PHE A 319 -3.28 17.80 -5.01
N VAL A 320 -3.77 16.58 -4.80
CA VAL A 320 -4.93 16.09 -5.55
C VAL A 320 -6.20 16.89 -5.17
N PRO A 321 -7.04 17.30 -6.14
CA PRO A 321 -8.22 18.10 -5.82
C PRO A 321 -9.21 17.37 -4.92
N THR A 322 -9.97 18.17 -4.18
CA THR A 322 -11.05 17.67 -3.31
C THR A 322 -12.10 16.89 -4.08
N GLY A 323 -12.47 17.38 -5.26
CA GLY A 323 -13.44 16.72 -6.14
C GLY A 323 -13.00 15.29 -6.44
N PHE A 324 -11.71 15.07 -6.71
CA PHE A 324 -11.17 13.73 -6.96
C PHE A 324 -11.31 12.80 -5.74
N THR A 325 -11.08 13.33 -4.54
CA THR A 325 -11.26 12.54 -3.30
C THR A 325 -12.73 12.16 -3.10
N GLN A 326 -13.67 13.04 -3.45
CA GLN A 326 -15.11 12.75 -3.39
C GLN A 326 -15.51 11.70 -4.43
N LEU A 327 -15.02 11.82 -5.67
CA LEU A 327 -15.26 10.84 -6.73
C LEU A 327 -14.72 9.45 -6.35
N LEU A 328 -13.57 9.38 -5.66
CA LEU A 328 -13.08 8.14 -5.10
C LEU A 328 -13.95 7.60 -3.97
N ALA A 329 -14.45 8.47 -3.07
CA ALA A 329 -15.36 8.05 -2.00
C ALA A 329 -16.68 7.48 -2.54
N GLU A 330 -17.14 8.00 -3.68
CA GLU A 330 -18.27 7.46 -4.45
C GLU A 330 -17.93 6.20 -5.25
N LYS A 331 -16.68 5.73 -5.20
CA LYS A 331 -16.14 4.61 -6.00
C LYS A 331 -16.46 4.77 -7.50
N ARG A 332 -16.28 6.00 -8.02
CA ARG A 332 -16.43 6.27 -9.46
C ARG A 332 -15.37 5.50 -10.24
N PRO A 333 -15.74 4.66 -11.22
CA PRO A 333 -14.79 3.78 -11.92
C PRO A 333 -13.60 4.53 -12.52
N ARG A 334 -13.87 5.64 -13.19
CA ARG A 334 -12.88 6.54 -13.81
C ARG A 334 -11.87 7.06 -12.78
N ALA A 335 -12.34 7.44 -11.58
CA ALA A 335 -11.47 7.84 -10.47
C ALA A 335 -10.61 6.69 -9.93
N MET A 336 -11.20 5.50 -9.79
CA MET A 336 -10.50 4.31 -9.33
C MET A 336 -9.39 3.87 -10.28
N VAL A 337 -9.63 3.92 -11.60
CA VAL A 337 -8.59 3.59 -12.61
C VAL A 337 -7.44 4.60 -12.56
N ILE A 338 -7.73 5.91 -12.46
CA ILE A 338 -6.69 6.93 -12.28
C ILE A 338 -5.86 6.63 -11.00
N LEU A 339 -6.53 6.28 -9.90
CA LEU A 339 -5.85 5.89 -8.67
C LEU A 339 -5.01 4.62 -8.86
N ALA A 340 -5.48 3.62 -9.60
CA ALA A 340 -4.73 2.40 -9.88
C ALA A 340 -3.42 2.69 -10.63
N HIS A 341 -3.45 3.55 -11.66
CA HIS A 341 -2.24 3.98 -12.37
C HIS A 341 -1.26 4.71 -11.44
N PHE A 342 -1.76 5.54 -10.53
CA PHE A 342 -0.92 6.19 -9.52
C PHE A 342 -0.32 5.19 -8.52
N MET A 343 -1.12 4.25 -8.02
CA MET A 343 -0.68 3.19 -7.11
C MET A 343 0.32 2.24 -7.77
N ALA A 344 0.25 2.05 -9.09
CA ALA A 344 1.22 1.27 -9.82
C ALA A 344 2.63 1.89 -9.80
N LEU A 345 2.75 3.20 -9.61
CA LEU A 345 4.04 3.87 -9.40
C LEU A 345 4.70 3.51 -8.06
N TRP A 346 3.94 2.96 -7.10
CA TRP A 346 4.48 2.54 -5.80
C TRP A 346 5.20 1.20 -5.87
N LEU A 347 4.89 0.38 -6.89
CA LEU A 347 5.35 -1.01 -6.96
C LEU A 347 6.88 -1.13 -7.01
N ASP A 348 7.59 -0.16 -7.60
CA ASP A 348 9.06 -0.18 -7.66
C ASP A 348 9.72 0.26 -6.34
N TYR A 349 8.90 0.75 -5.40
CA TYR A 349 9.34 1.33 -4.12
C TYR A 349 8.83 0.55 -2.90
N GLU A 350 8.26 -0.65 -3.07
CA GLU A 350 7.71 -1.47 -1.96
C GLU A 350 8.75 -1.83 -0.89
N HIS A 351 10.02 -1.90 -1.26
CA HIS A 351 11.15 -2.13 -0.34
C HIS A 351 11.33 -1.00 0.68
N ILE A 352 10.72 0.16 0.45
CA ILE A 352 10.74 1.29 1.35
C ILE A 352 9.57 1.14 2.31
N TRP A 353 9.86 1.00 3.61
CA TRP A 353 8.86 0.82 4.67
C TRP A 353 7.64 1.78 4.57
N LEU A 354 7.91 3.05 4.23
CA LEU A 354 6.88 4.07 4.10
C LEU A 354 5.83 3.72 3.02
N ILE A 355 6.25 3.07 1.94
CA ILE A 355 5.43 2.69 0.78
C ILE A 355 4.87 1.28 0.99
N GLY A 356 5.76 0.33 1.33
CA GLY A 356 5.41 -1.07 1.59
C GLY A 356 4.56 -1.70 0.48
N LYS A 357 3.69 -2.64 0.85
CA LYS A 357 2.73 -3.27 -0.06
C LYS A 357 1.49 -2.43 -0.37
N GLY A 358 1.52 -1.13 -0.08
CA GLY A 358 0.38 -0.24 -0.30
C GLY A 358 -0.10 -0.24 -1.76
N GLY A 359 0.82 -0.10 -2.72
CA GLY A 359 0.51 -0.06 -4.14
C GLY A 359 -0.20 -1.32 -4.63
N GLU A 360 0.41 -2.49 -4.41
CA GLU A 360 -0.17 -3.80 -4.77
C GLU A 360 -1.58 -3.98 -4.20
N ARG A 361 -1.74 -3.72 -2.89
CA ARG A 361 -3.03 -3.91 -2.22
C ARG A 361 -4.11 -2.99 -2.80
N GLN A 362 -3.79 -1.73 -3.06
CA GLN A 362 -4.76 -0.80 -3.63
C GLN A 362 -5.15 -1.18 -5.06
N ILE A 363 -4.19 -1.61 -5.90
CA ILE A 363 -4.48 -2.06 -7.27
C ILE A 363 -5.41 -3.28 -7.26
N ARG A 364 -5.12 -4.28 -6.43
CA ARG A 364 -5.95 -5.48 -6.29
C ARG A 364 -7.35 -5.14 -5.80
N GLY A 365 -7.46 -4.31 -4.77
CA GLY A 365 -8.75 -3.87 -4.25
C GLY A 365 -9.58 -3.09 -5.26
N ILE A 366 -8.95 -2.23 -6.08
CA ILE A 366 -9.60 -1.52 -7.18
C ILE A 366 -10.12 -2.52 -8.22
N LEU A 367 -9.29 -3.46 -8.66
CA LEU A 367 -9.66 -4.46 -9.66
C LEU A 367 -10.90 -5.27 -9.22
N MET A 368 -10.92 -5.71 -7.96
CA MET A 368 -12.06 -6.45 -7.37
C MET A 368 -13.37 -5.65 -7.32
N ASN A 369 -13.33 -4.32 -7.41
CA ASN A 369 -14.49 -3.43 -7.27
C ASN A 369 -14.82 -2.67 -8.57
N LEU A 370 -14.08 -2.91 -9.65
CA LEU A 370 -14.29 -2.23 -10.92
C LEU A 370 -15.50 -2.84 -11.66
N PRO A 371 -16.33 -2.05 -12.37
CA PRO A 371 -17.38 -2.61 -13.21
C PRO A 371 -16.84 -3.31 -14.45
N SER A 372 -17.54 -4.35 -14.95
CA SER A 372 -17.16 -5.16 -16.13
C SER A 372 -16.85 -4.39 -17.42
N GLU A 373 -17.32 -3.15 -17.55
CA GLU A 373 -17.09 -2.27 -18.71
C GLU A 373 -15.69 -1.65 -18.74
N TRP A 374 -15.05 -1.49 -17.58
CA TRP A 374 -13.69 -0.94 -17.45
C TRP A 374 -12.60 -2.02 -17.57
N HIS A 375 -13.00 -3.25 -17.83
CA HIS A 375 -12.13 -4.42 -18.00
C HIS A 375 -11.85 -4.78 -19.45
N SER A 376 -12.19 -3.89 -20.40
CA SER A 376 -11.95 -4.08 -21.83
C SER A 376 -11.74 -2.72 -22.48
N PRO A 377 -10.58 -2.43 -23.07
CA PRO A 377 -10.33 -1.17 -23.77
C PRO A 377 -11.10 -1.03 -25.09
N THR A 378 -11.80 -2.09 -25.55
CA THR A 378 -12.67 -2.04 -26.73
C THR A 378 -14.14 -2.37 -26.41
N PRO A 379 -15.11 -1.67 -27.06
CA PRO A 379 -16.53 -1.87 -26.84
C PRO A 379 -16.97 -3.28 -27.26
N LYS A 380 -17.64 -4.01 -26.35
CA LYS A 380 -18.33 -5.25 -26.69
C LYS A 380 -19.57 -4.91 -27.53
N PRO A 381 -19.88 -5.64 -28.62
CA PRO A 381 -21.11 -5.43 -29.37
C PRO A 381 -22.33 -5.68 -28.46
N PRO A 382 -23.43 -4.91 -28.62
CA PRO A 382 -24.57 -5.00 -27.73
C PRO A 382 -25.18 -6.41 -27.78
N LYS A 383 -25.24 -7.08 -26.61
CA LYS A 383 -25.97 -8.33 -26.47
C LYS A 383 -27.44 -8.08 -26.80
N ARG A 384 -27.91 -8.61 -27.94
CA ARG A 384 -29.34 -8.70 -28.25
C ARG A 384 -30.04 -9.37 -27.07
N LYS A 385 -30.97 -8.66 -26.44
CA LYS A 385 -31.85 -9.23 -25.40
C LYS A 385 -32.60 -10.42 -25.99
N ALA A 386 -32.16 -11.63 -25.65
CA ALA A 386 -32.95 -12.84 -25.82
C ALA A 386 -33.83 -13.01 -24.58
N ALA A 387 -35.11 -13.31 -24.84
CA ALA A 387 -36.16 -13.36 -23.84
C ALA A 387 -35.93 -14.42 -22.75
N THR A 388 -36.51 -14.12 -21.60
CA THR A 388 -36.56 -14.87 -20.35
C THR A 388 -37.01 -16.32 -20.53
N THR A 389 -36.17 -17.26 -20.10
CA THR A 389 -36.60 -18.54 -19.53
C THR A 389 -35.62 -18.97 -18.44
N THR A 390 -36.17 -19.25 -17.27
CA THR A 390 -35.55 -19.79 -16.06
C THR A 390 -34.71 -21.05 -16.32
N SER A 391 -33.43 -21.04 -15.94
CA SER A 391 -32.56 -22.20 -15.69
C SER A 391 -31.21 -21.69 -15.14
N GLU A 392 -30.52 -22.50 -14.34
CA GLU A 392 -29.23 -22.24 -13.68
C GLU A 392 -28.23 -21.40 -14.49
N ALA A 393 -27.40 -20.62 -13.77
CA ALA A 393 -26.30 -19.84 -14.35
C ALA A 393 -25.48 -20.72 -15.33
N PRO A 394 -25.31 -20.32 -16.60
CA PRO A 394 -24.56 -21.13 -17.56
C PRO A 394 -23.10 -21.22 -17.11
N LYS A 395 -22.54 -22.43 -16.98
CA LYS A 395 -21.09 -22.61 -16.85
C LYS A 395 -20.41 -21.91 -18.02
N GLU A 396 -19.61 -20.89 -17.71
CA GLU A 396 -18.91 -20.08 -18.70
C GLU A 396 -17.98 -20.99 -19.52
N ARG A 397 -18.22 -21.08 -20.82
CA ARG A 397 -17.43 -21.95 -21.71
C ARG A 397 -16.02 -21.39 -21.84
N GLN A 398 -15.01 -22.16 -21.44
CA GLN A 398 -13.59 -21.86 -21.68
C GLN A 398 -13.33 -21.53 -23.16
N SER A 399 -12.57 -20.46 -23.40
CA SER A 399 -12.12 -20.07 -24.73
C SER A 399 -11.12 -21.08 -25.31
N LYS A 400 -10.71 -20.90 -26.57
CA LYS A 400 -9.63 -21.71 -27.15
C LYS A 400 -8.30 -21.45 -26.44
N LEU A 401 -8.01 -20.18 -26.14
CA LEU A 401 -6.79 -19.75 -25.46
C LEU A 401 -6.74 -20.30 -24.03
N ALA A 402 -7.86 -20.24 -23.29
CA ALA A 402 -7.94 -20.84 -21.96
C ALA A 402 -7.68 -22.35 -21.97
N LYS A 403 -8.21 -23.07 -22.96
CA LYS A 403 -7.96 -24.51 -23.10
C LYS A 403 -6.52 -24.83 -23.47
N GLU A 404 -5.91 -24.01 -24.32
CA GLU A 404 -4.52 -24.18 -24.75
C GLU A 404 -3.54 -24.07 -23.56
N HIS A 405 -3.82 -23.15 -22.63
CA HIS A 405 -3.00 -22.94 -21.45
C HIS A 405 -3.50 -23.64 -20.18
N ASN A 406 -4.49 -24.54 -20.31
CA ASN A 406 -5.09 -25.29 -19.20
C ASN A 406 -5.62 -24.41 -18.04
N ILE A 407 -6.13 -23.22 -18.34
CA ILE A 407 -6.73 -22.32 -17.35
C ILE A 407 -8.26 -22.34 -17.42
N SER A 408 -8.91 -22.03 -16.31
CA SER A 408 -10.36 -21.87 -16.22
C SER A 408 -10.84 -20.60 -16.93
N ALA A 409 -12.13 -20.56 -17.29
CA ALA A 409 -12.74 -19.35 -17.85
C ALA A 409 -12.70 -18.17 -16.85
N GLY A 410 -12.69 -18.47 -15.54
CA GLY A 410 -12.52 -17.48 -14.49
C GLY A 410 -11.11 -16.89 -14.47
N GLN A 411 -10.08 -17.74 -14.48
CA GLN A 411 -8.68 -17.30 -14.53
C GLN A 411 -8.38 -16.49 -15.80
N GLU A 412 -8.86 -16.92 -16.98
CA GLU A 412 -8.71 -16.14 -18.21
C GLU A 412 -9.39 -14.76 -18.10
N ARG A 413 -10.58 -14.70 -17.47
CA ARG A 413 -11.26 -13.44 -17.20
C ARG A 413 -10.43 -12.56 -16.28
N GLU A 414 -9.91 -13.07 -15.18
CA GLU A 414 -9.07 -12.31 -14.23
C GLU A 414 -7.79 -11.78 -14.90
N ILE A 415 -7.13 -12.59 -15.73
CA ILE A 415 -5.98 -12.16 -16.54
C ILE A 415 -6.38 -11.00 -17.47
N LYS A 416 -7.53 -11.11 -18.12
CA LYS A 416 -8.05 -10.07 -19.01
C LYS A 416 -8.35 -8.77 -18.26
N GLU A 417 -8.97 -8.88 -17.10
CA GLU A 417 -9.31 -7.75 -16.24
C GLU A 417 -8.05 -7.01 -15.78
N ALA A 418 -7.02 -7.74 -15.35
CA ALA A 418 -5.72 -7.19 -14.96
C ALA A 418 -4.96 -6.57 -16.14
N PHE A 419 -4.99 -7.20 -17.32
CA PHE A 419 -4.37 -6.67 -18.55
C PHE A 419 -5.03 -5.35 -18.98
N ALA A 420 -6.37 -5.33 -19.03
CA ALA A 420 -7.14 -4.17 -19.47
C ALA A 420 -6.92 -2.92 -18.60
N LEU A 421 -6.57 -3.09 -17.32
CA LEU A 421 -6.27 -1.99 -16.41
C LEU A 421 -5.04 -1.16 -16.86
N PHE A 422 -4.14 -1.74 -17.64
CA PHE A 422 -2.91 -1.10 -18.11
C PHE A 422 -2.75 -1.09 -19.64
N ALA A 423 -3.76 -1.57 -20.38
CA ALA A 423 -3.70 -1.69 -21.83
C ALA A 423 -3.99 -0.34 -22.52
N GLU A 424 -3.22 -0.07 -23.57
CA GLU A 424 -3.41 1.03 -24.50
C GLU A 424 -4.05 0.49 -25.80
N PRO A 425 -4.96 1.24 -26.44
CA PRO A 425 -5.56 0.82 -27.69
C PRO A 425 -4.52 0.83 -28.82
N MET A 426 -4.48 -0.23 -29.64
CA MET A 426 -3.60 -0.34 -30.81
C MET A 426 -4.35 -0.90 -32.01
N GLU A 427 -4.14 -0.33 -33.19
CA GLU A 427 -4.76 -0.83 -34.41
C GLU A 427 -4.27 -2.25 -34.74
N GLY A 428 -5.21 -3.15 -34.99
CA GLY A 428 -4.93 -4.58 -35.22
C GLY A 428 -5.02 -5.44 -33.97
N GLU A 429 -4.90 -4.86 -32.77
CA GLU A 429 -4.94 -5.56 -31.50
C GLU A 429 -6.29 -5.36 -30.80
N LYS A 430 -7.14 -6.39 -30.84
CA LYS A 430 -8.52 -6.32 -30.35
C LYS A 430 -8.61 -5.98 -28.85
N ASP A 431 -7.68 -6.50 -28.07
CA ASP A 431 -7.65 -6.34 -26.62
C ASP A 431 -6.68 -5.22 -26.18
N GLY A 432 -6.08 -4.50 -27.14
CA GLY A 432 -5.02 -3.53 -26.91
C GLY A 432 -3.68 -4.20 -26.59
N VAL A 433 -2.70 -3.38 -26.25
CA VAL A 433 -1.36 -3.82 -25.84
C VAL A 433 -0.97 -3.13 -24.54
N ILE A 434 -0.17 -3.78 -23.69
CA ILE A 434 0.40 -3.13 -22.51
C ILE A 434 1.83 -2.67 -22.84
N PRO A 435 2.26 -1.45 -22.46
CA PRO A 435 3.67 -1.10 -22.53
C PRO A 435 4.52 -2.12 -21.77
N THR A 436 5.71 -2.49 -22.26
CA THR A 436 6.56 -3.51 -21.59
C THR A 436 6.89 -3.14 -20.14
N GLY A 437 7.04 -1.84 -19.85
CA GLY A 437 7.23 -1.33 -18.49
C GLY A 437 6.04 -1.54 -17.54
N ASP A 438 4.86 -1.87 -18.07
CA ASP A 438 3.64 -2.12 -17.30
C ASP A 438 3.31 -3.61 -17.13
N VAL A 439 4.09 -4.53 -17.73
CA VAL A 439 3.92 -5.99 -17.57
C VAL A 439 3.90 -6.39 -16.10
N ARG A 440 4.86 -5.87 -15.31
CA ARG A 440 4.91 -6.12 -13.87
C ARG A 440 3.62 -5.65 -13.16
N ARG A 441 3.07 -4.51 -13.56
CA ARG A 441 1.89 -3.90 -12.94
C ARG A 441 0.66 -4.76 -13.15
N ALA A 442 0.47 -5.27 -14.37
CA ALA A 442 -0.61 -6.19 -14.70
C ALA A 442 -0.50 -7.51 -13.92
N MET A 443 0.70 -8.10 -13.83
CA MET A 443 0.90 -9.34 -13.06
C MET A 443 0.70 -9.15 -11.55
N VAL A 444 1.08 -7.99 -11.01
CA VAL A 444 0.81 -7.63 -9.60
C VAL A 444 -0.70 -7.48 -9.36
N ALA A 445 -1.43 -6.86 -10.29
CA ALA A 445 -2.89 -6.73 -10.20
C ALA A 445 -3.60 -8.09 -10.18
N LEU A 446 -3.07 -9.07 -10.92
CA LEU A 446 -3.53 -10.46 -10.93
C LEU A 446 -3.16 -11.25 -9.66
N GLY A 447 -2.27 -10.73 -8.81
CA GLY A 447 -1.81 -11.43 -7.60
C GLY A 447 -0.73 -12.49 -7.85
N ILE A 448 -0.01 -12.38 -8.97
CA ILE A 448 1.15 -13.20 -9.33
C ILE A 448 2.39 -12.31 -9.58
N PRO A 449 2.85 -11.54 -8.58
CA PRO A 449 3.95 -10.60 -8.75
C PRO A 449 5.24 -11.32 -9.21
N PRO A 450 5.86 -10.96 -10.35
CA PRO A 450 7.09 -11.59 -10.79
C PRO A 450 8.29 -11.07 -9.99
N THR A 451 9.29 -11.92 -9.80
CA THR A 451 10.62 -11.50 -9.34
C THR A 451 11.31 -10.64 -10.41
N LYS A 452 12.38 -9.93 -10.03
CA LYS A 452 13.14 -9.10 -10.97
C LYS A 452 13.74 -9.91 -12.12
N SER A 453 14.19 -11.14 -11.85
CA SER A 453 14.75 -12.03 -12.87
C SER A 453 13.67 -12.55 -13.81
N GLU A 454 12.56 -13.04 -13.26
CA GLU A 454 11.42 -13.51 -14.05
C GLU A 454 10.86 -12.40 -14.94
N LEU A 455 10.74 -11.18 -14.41
CA LEU A 455 10.25 -10.05 -15.20
C LEU A 455 11.14 -9.77 -16.42
N GLN A 456 12.47 -9.84 -16.28
CA GLN A 456 13.38 -9.64 -17.41
C GLN A 456 13.19 -10.71 -18.48
N GLU A 457 13.03 -11.97 -18.06
CA GLU A 457 12.76 -13.09 -18.95
C GLU A 457 11.39 -12.93 -19.64
N PHE A 458 10.34 -12.66 -18.88
CA PHE A 458 8.99 -12.46 -19.40
C PHE A 458 8.93 -11.31 -20.40
N VAL A 459 9.57 -10.18 -20.11
CA VAL A 459 9.64 -9.05 -21.07
C VAL A 459 10.37 -9.47 -22.35
N SER A 460 11.48 -10.22 -22.26
CA SER A 460 12.20 -10.69 -23.46
C SER A 460 11.39 -11.69 -24.31
N ILE A 461 10.47 -12.43 -23.68
CA ILE A 461 9.57 -13.36 -24.38
C ILE A 461 8.39 -12.61 -25.00
N LEU A 462 7.84 -11.63 -24.29
CA LEU A 462 6.67 -10.86 -24.72
C LEU A 462 6.99 -9.82 -25.80
N ASP A 463 8.21 -9.30 -25.81
CA ASP A 463 8.68 -8.27 -26.73
C ASP A 463 10.10 -8.60 -27.25
N PRO A 464 10.25 -9.66 -28.08
CA PRO A 464 11.55 -10.09 -28.58
C PRO A 464 12.17 -9.13 -29.59
N ASP A 465 11.34 -8.32 -30.25
CA ASP A 465 11.74 -7.36 -31.29
C ASP A 465 11.98 -5.94 -30.73
N GLU A 466 11.86 -5.76 -29.40
CA GLU A 466 11.98 -4.47 -28.70
C GLU A 466 11.03 -3.37 -29.25
N GLU A 467 9.81 -3.76 -29.62
CA GLU A 467 8.76 -2.87 -30.10
C GLU A 467 8.22 -1.96 -28.97
N GLY A 468 8.43 -2.36 -27.70
CA GLY A 468 8.10 -1.60 -26.51
C GLY A 468 6.73 -1.92 -25.90
N PHE A 469 6.02 -2.92 -26.43
CA PHE A 469 4.71 -3.33 -25.95
C PHE A 469 4.54 -4.86 -25.96
N ALA A 470 3.57 -5.36 -25.18
CA ALA A 470 3.22 -6.77 -25.09
C ALA A 470 1.74 -6.99 -25.48
N CYS A 471 1.50 -7.93 -26.39
CA CYS A 471 0.15 -8.30 -26.84
C CYS A 471 -0.54 -9.23 -25.82
N TYR A 472 -1.87 -9.29 -25.91
CA TYR A 472 -2.70 -10.03 -24.96
C TYR A 472 -2.47 -11.54 -24.97
N GLU A 473 -2.42 -12.18 -26.15
CA GLU A 473 -2.30 -13.65 -26.23
C GLU A 473 -0.97 -14.17 -25.62
N PRO A 474 0.21 -13.60 -25.95
CA PRO A 474 1.46 -13.97 -25.28
C PRO A 474 1.46 -13.70 -23.78
N PHE A 475 0.83 -12.60 -23.34
CA PHE A 475 0.70 -12.27 -21.91
C PHE A 475 -0.10 -13.33 -21.15
N VAL A 476 -1.20 -13.84 -21.73
CA VAL A 476 -1.99 -14.93 -21.15
C VAL A 476 -1.13 -16.19 -20.95
N ALA A 477 -0.28 -16.53 -21.91
CA ALA A 477 0.61 -17.68 -21.80
C ALA A 477 1.56 -17.57 -20.60
N ILE A 478 2.21 -16.41 -20.42
CA ILE A 478 3.10 -16.15 -19.27
C ILE A 478 2.34 -16.17 -17.95
N CYS A 479 1.16 -15.52 -17.89
CA CYS A 479 0.35 -15.52 -16.68
C CYS A 479 -0.15 -16.92 -16.32
N ALA A 480 -0.55 -17.73 -17.28
CA ALA A 480 -0.97 -19.10 -17.05
C ALA A 480 0.17 -19.94 -16.48
N LEU A 481 1.39 -19.84 -17.04
CA LEU A 481 2.56 -20.52 -16.49
C LEU A 481 2.83 -20.13 -15.03
N LYS A 482 2.72 -18.84 -14.71
CA LYS A 482 2.97 -18.35 -13.35
C LYS A 482 1.83 -18.70 -12.37
N LEU A 483 0.59 -18.77 -12.84
CA LEU A 483 -0.55 -19.24 -12.06
C LEU A 483 -0.39 -20.72 -11.67
N HIS A 484 -0.04 -21.58 -12.63
CA HIS A 484 0.21 -23.00 -12.36
C HIS A 484 1.36 -23.19 -11.39
N ALA A 485 2.48 -22.48 -11.59
CA ALA A 485 3.62 -22.54 -10.67
C ALA A 485 3.25 -22.08 -9.25
N LYS A 486 2.38 -21.08 -9.13
CA LYS A 486 1.89 -20.62 -7.83
C LYS A 486 0.94 -21.63 -7.18
N GLU A 487 0.05 -22.23 -7.94
CA GLU A 487 -0.85 -23.29 -7.44
C GLU A 487 -0.03 -24.49 -6.94
N ASP A 488 1.02 -24.89 -7.66
CA ASP A 488 1.95 -25.92 -7.23
C ASP A 488 2.70 -25.53 -5.92
N GLU A 489 3.19 -24.29 -5.84
CA GLU A 489 3.85 -23.75 -4.63
C GLU A 489 2.90 -23.68 -3.41
N ASP A 490 1.66 -23.22 -3.62
CA ASP A 490 0.64 -23.10 -2.57
C ASP A 490 0.21 -24.51 -2.09
N GLU A 491 0.06 -25.50 -2.99
CA GLU A 491 -0.24 -26.90 -2.63
C GLU A 491 0.90 -27.57 -1.83
N GLU A 492 2.17 -27.29 -2.19
CA GLU A 492 3.34 -27.79 -1.46
C GLU A 492 3.45 -27.15 -0.05
N ASP A 493 3.22 -25.84 0.07
CA ASP A 493 3.27 -25.11 1.35
C ASP A 493 2.13 -25.53 2.29
N ASP A 494 0.91 -25.70 1.77
CA ASP A 494 -0.22 -26.22 2.52
C ASP A 494 0.06 -27.65 3.02
N GLY A 495 0.64 -28.49 2.16
CA GLY A 495 1.06 -29.84 2.52
C GLY A 495 2.14 -29.86 3.61
N GLU A 496 3.14 -28.98 3.52
CA GLU A 496 4.19 -28.87 4.53
C GLU A 496 3.68 -28.28 5.85
N THR A 497 2.85 -27.25 5.80
CA THR A 497 2.23 -26.61 6.95
C THR A 497 1.33 -27.59 7.69
N HIS A 498 0.45 -28.28 6.97
CA HIS A 498 -0.38 -29.33 7.54
C HIS A 498 0.47 -30.44 8.18
N ARG A 499 1.55 -30.88 7.50
CA ARG A 499 2.48 -31.86 8.05
C ARG A 499 3.12 -31.39 9.37
N ARG A 500 3.49 -30.10 9.47
CA ARG A 500 4.06 -29.48 10.68
C ARG A 500 3.04 -29.39 11.82
N GLU A 501 1.79 -29.00 11.53
CA GLU A 501 0.71 -28.95 12.52
C GLU A 501 0.42 -30.34 13.10
N VAL A 502 0.34 -31.35 12.24
CA VAL A 502 0.20 -32.75 12.66
C VAL A 502 1.39 -33.19 13.52
N ASP A 503 2.62 -32.83 13.14
CA ASP A 503 3.83 -33.14 13.90
C ASP A 503 3.83 -32.52 15.30
N GLU A 504 3.49 -31.23 15.39
CA GLU A 504 3.45 -30.51 16.64
C GLU A 504 2.33 -31.04 17.56
N ALA A 505 1.12 -31.23 17.02
CA ALA A 505 0.00 -31.80 17.75
C ALA A 505 0.35 -33.20 18.26
N PHE A 506 0.89 -34.08 17.40
CA PHE A 506 1.29 -35.43 17.81
C PHE A 506 2.37 -35.40 18.89
N ARG A 507 3.32 -34.46 18.82
CA ARG A 507 4.35 -34.25 19.84
C ARG A 507 3.77 -33.76 21.17
N LEU A 508 2.76 -32.88 21.16
CA LEU A 508 2.07 -32.40 22.36
C LEU A 508 1.35 -33.54 23.08
N PHE A 509 0.68 -34.42 22.34
CA PHE A 509 0.01 -35.58 22.92
C PHE A 509 1.00 -36.60 23.49
N THR A 510 2.14 -36.83 22.83
CA THR A 510 3.17 -37.79 23.29
C THR A 510 4.06 -37.21 24.41
N GLY A 511 4.16 -35.89 24.54
CA GLY A 511 4.91 -35.20 25.60
C GLY A 511 6.39 -34.99 25.31
N GLY A 512 6.80 -35.03 24.03
CA GLY A 512 8.13 -34.59 23.58
C GLY A 512 9.34 -35.39 24.10
N GLY A 513 9.16 -36.59 24.65
CA GLY A 513 10.25 -37.44 25.14
C GLY A 513 11.02 -38.10 24.00
N GLY A 514 12.11 -37.50 23.55
CA GLY A 514 12.96 -38.03 22.49
C GLY A 514 13.91 -39.14 22.93
N GLY A 515 14.35 -39.94 21.94
CA GLY A 515 15.73 -40.43 21.89
C GLY A 515 16.06 -41.81 22.47
N GLY A 516 15.16 -42.80 22.36
CA GLY A 516 15.49 -44.21 22.59
C GLY A 516 14.93 -45.07 21.47
N GLU A 517 15.81 -45.74 20.72
CA GLU A 517 15.44 -46.70 19.67
C GLU A 517 14.42 -47.72 20.21
N GLY A 518 13.21 -47.72 19.65
CA GLY A 518 12.35 -48.92 19.64
C GLY A 518 10.86 -48.73 19.89
N ASP A 519 10.38 -47.68 20.58
CA ASP A 519 8.98 -47.64 21.07
C ASP A 519 8.33 -46.24 21.11
N ALA A 520 8.99 -45.20 20.55
CA ALA A 520 8.65 -43.79 20.81
C ALA A 520 7.83 -43.06 19.71
N ASP A 521 7.24 -43.78 18.76
CA ASP A 521 6.48 -43.17 17.62
C ASP A 521 4.97 -43.42 17.68
N GLN A 522 4.44 -43.85 18.83
CA GLN A 522 3.02 -44.21 18.98
C GLN A 522 2.33 -43.43 20.10
N LEU A 523 1.12 -42.98 19.81
CA LEU A 523 0.21 -42.42 20.80
C LEU A 523 -0.42 -43.57 21.61
N THR A 524 -0.15 -43.62 22.92
CA THR A 524 -0.58 -44.73 23.79
C THR A 524 -1.71 -44.31 24.74
N LEU A 525 -2.31 -45.30 25.41
CA LEU A 525 -3.33 -45.06 26.45
C LEU A 525 -2.81 -44.17 27.59
N ALA A 526 -1.52 -44.28 27.93
CA ALA A 526 -0.88 -43.45 28.94
C ALA A 526 -0.81 -41.97 28.49
N HIS A 527 -0.58 -41.72 27.20
CA HIS A 527 -0.57 -40.38 26.62
C HIS A 527 -1.96 -39.74 26.70
N LEU A 528 -3.01 -40.44 26.26
CA LEU A 528 -4.39 -39.94 26.33
C LEU A 528 -4.84 -39.65 27.77
N LYS A 529 -4.53 -40.52 28.74
CA LYS A 529 -4.82 -40.28 30.17
C LYS A 529 -4.17 -38.99 30.67
N ARG A 530 -2.91 -38.76 30.31
CA ARG A 530 -2.16 -37.56 30.70
C ARG A 530 -2.80 -36.29 30.13
N VAL A 531 -3.19 -36.33 28.86
CA VAL A 531 -3.85 -35.22 28.18
C VAL A 531 -5.22 -34.93 28.83
N ALA A 532 -6.05 -35.95 29.07
CA ALA A 532 -7.35 -35.80 29.72
C ALA A 532 -7.25 -35.17 31.13
N MET A 533 -6.26 -35.60 31.93
CA MET A 533 -5.98 -35.00 33.24
C MET A 533 -5.55 -33.54 33.14
N THR A 534 -4.71 -33.21 32.16
CA THR A 534 -4.23 -31.83 31.93
C THR A 534 -5.38 -30.91 31.54
N LEU A 535 -6.31 -31.40 30.71
CA LEU A 535 -7.50 -30.68 30.28
C LEU A 535 -8.65 -30.70 31.31
N LYS A 536 -8.45 -31.35 32.46
CA LYS A 536 -9.47 -31.54 33.51
C LYS A 536 -10.77 -32.16 32.98
N GLN A 537 -10.67 -33.02 31.97
CA GLN A 537 -11.81 -33.78 31.45
C GLN A 537 -11.93 -35.10 32.22
N ASP A 538 -13.14 -35.37 32.72
CA ASP A 538 -13.45 -36.64 33.38
C ASP A 538 -13.84 -37.67 32.31
N VAL A 539 -12.86 -38.47 31.90
CA VAL A 539 -13.00 -39.49 30.84
C VAL A 539 -12.64 -40.85 31.43
N ASP A 540 -13.53 -41.82 31.28
CA ASP A 540 -13.33 -43.17 31.80
C ASP A 540 -12.34 -43.97 30.95
N GLU A 541 -11.66 -44.92 31.59
CA GLU A 541 -10.61 -45.69 30.94
C GLU A 541 -11.13 -46.64 29.84
N ALA A 542 -12.40 -47.02 29.87
CA ALA A 542 -12.99 -47.84 28.80
C ALA A 542 -13.11 -47.01 27.52
N LEU A 543 -13.63 -45.78 27.61
CA LEU A 543 -13.73 -44.87 26.47
C LEU A 543 -12.36 -44.52 25.87
N LEU A 544 -11.33 -44.28 26.70
CA LEU A 544 -9.97 -44.03 26.19
C LEU A 544 -9.37 -45.23 25.42
N ARG A 545 -9.75 -46.46 25.77
CA ARG A 545 -9.35 -47.66 25.00
C ARG A 545 -10.09 -47.73 23.68
N ASP A 546 -11.39 -47.44 23.69
CA ASP A 546 -12.22 -47.42 22.49
C ASP A 546 -11.72 -46.37 21.48
N MET A 547 -11.30 -45.19 21.96
CA MET A 547 -10.68 -44.16 21.11
C MET A 547 -9.42 -44.65 20.39
N ILE A 548 -8.55 -45.42 21.06
CA ILE A 548 -7.33 -45.97 20.45
C ILE A 548 -7.68 -47.05 19.44
N LEU A 549 -8.64 -47.93 19.77
CA LEU A 549 -9.08 -49.00 18.88
C LEU A 549 -9.77 -48.46 17.64
N GLU A 550 -10.58 -47.42 17.78
CA GLU A 550 -11.22 -46.75 16.64
C GLU A 550 -10.17 -46.10 15.73
N ALA A 551 -9.19 -45.41 16.32
CA ALA A 551 -8.13 -44.74 15.57
C ALA A 551 -7.21 -45.70 14.81
N ASN A 552 -6.90 -46.87 15.38
CA ASN A 552 -5.93 -47.81 14.83
C ASN A 552 -6.55 -49.01 14.08
N GLY A 553 -7.85 -48.95 13.79
CA GLY A 553 -8.58 -49.99 13.07
C GLY A 553 -8.77 -51.30 13.85
N GLY A 554 -8.76 -51.25 15.18
CA GLY A 554 -8.98 -52.40 16.05
C GLY A 554 -7.75 -53.29 16.25
N ALA A 555 -6.56 -52.81 15.89
CA ALA A 555 -5.30 -53.57 15.95
C ALA A 555 -4.81 -53.87 17.39
N GLY A 556 -5.57 -53.44 18.40
CA GLY A 556 -5.27 -53.63 19.82
C GLY A 556 -4.68 -52.39 20.47
N VAL A 557 -5.01 -52.17 21.75
CA VAL A 557 -4.62 -50.96 22.50
C VAL A 557 -3.09 -50.86 22.69
N GLY A 558 -2.40 -52.00 22.77
CA GLY A 558 -0.94 -52.04 22.98
C GLY A 558 -0.11 -51.52 21.81
N ARG A 559 -0.67 -51.50 20.59
CA ARG A 559 -0.03 -50.97 19.37
C ARG A 559 -0.17 -49.44 19.24
N GLY A 560 -0.95 -48.81 20.11
CA GLY A 560 -1.19 -47.38 20.06
C GLY A 560 -1.72 -46.89 18.71
N VAL A 561 -1.57 -45.59 18.47
CA VAL A 561 -1.97 -44.92 17.21
C VAL A 561 -0.72 -44.34 16.57
N SER A 562 -0.48 -44.67 15.31
CA SER A 562 0.62 -44.10 14.53
C SER A 562 0.32 -42.66 14.11
N ARG A 563 1.34 -41.93 13.67
CA ARG A 563 1.19 -40.55 13.18
C ARG A 563 0.17 -40.43 12.03
N ALA A 564 0.18 -41.37 11.08
CA ALA A 564 -0.75 -41.34 9.94
C ALA A 564 -2.21 -41.58 10.37
N GLU A 565 -2.43 -42.48 11.31
CA GLU A 565 -3.76 -42.75 11.87
C GLU A 565 -4.27 -41.58 12.73
N PHE A 566 -3.37 -40.92 13.46
CA PHE A 566 -3.69 -39.70 14.20
C PHE A 566 -4.13 -38.58 13.26
N ASP A 567 -3.42 -38.36 12.15
CA ASP A 567 -3.82 -37.39 11.12
C ASP A 567 -5.22 -37.72 10.56
N GLU A 568 -5.47 -38.98 10.19
CA GLU A 568 -6.78 -39.40 9.66
C GLU A 568 -7.93 -39.15 10.65
N VAL A 569 -7.71 -39.46 11.94
CA VAL A 569 -8.70 -39.20 13.00
C VAL A 569 -8.97 -37.71 13.15
N MET A 570 -7.92 -36.88 13.13
CA MET A 570 -8.06 -35.44 13.27
C MET A 570 -8.72 -34.79 12.06
N ARG A 571 -8.48 -35.28 10.83
CA ARG A 571 -9.23 -34.88 9.63
C ARG A 571 -10.71 -35.26 9.74
N ARG A 572 -11.01 -36.50 10.18
CA ARG A 572 -12.40 -36.95 10.36
C ARG A 572 -13.14 -36.16 11.44
N ALA A 573 -12.43 -35.72 12.47
CA ALA A 573 -12.95 -34.86 13.52
C ALA A 573 -13.10 -33.38 13.10
N GLY A 574 -12.65 -33.01 11.90
CA GLY A 574 -12.70 -31.64 11.38
C GLY A 574 -11.72 -30.68 12.03
N ALA A 575 -10.64 -31.21 12.64
CA ALA A 575 -9.59 -30.40 13.25
C ALA A 575 -8.71 -29.71 12.20
N TRP A 576 -8.56 -30.32 11.03
CA TRP A 576 -7.90 -29.79 9.84
C TRP A 576 -8.90 -29.81 8.67
N LYS A 577 -8.86 -28.80 7.79
CA LYS A 577 -9.77 -28.70 6.62
C LYS A 577 -9.05 -29.00 5.33
#